data_AF-A0A8K1D4J3-F1
#
_entry.id   AF-A0A8K1D4J3-F1
#
_cell.length_a   1.000
_cell.length_b   1.000
_cell.length_c   1.000
_cell.angle_alpha   90.00
_cell.angle_beta   90.00
_cell.angle_gamma   90.00
#
_symmetry.space_group_name_H-M   'P 1'
#
loop_
_entity.id
_entity.type
_entity.pdbx_description
1 polymer ?
#
loop_
_entity_poly.entity_id
_entity_poly.type
_entity_poly.pdbx_seq_one_letter_code
_entity_poly.pdbx_strand_id
1 'polypeptide(L)'
;MVFRIGIPDLHQTKCLRFDPAAAVWAAKQQLLCALTEGLHDGLNYGLFQPAAAGRDAKFLDEERPLRDYPQSFDQGVPYLEFRYKTRVYKQTNLDEKQLAKLHTKTGLRKFLDYVQHGSAEKVARLLERGLDPNYHDSDSG
;
A
#
# COMPACT_ATOMS: atom_id res chain seq x y z
N MET A 1 -5.49 -22.07 0.14
CA MET A 1 -4.47 -21.86 -0.89
C MET A 1 -3.20 -21.33 -0.24
N VAL A 2 -2.02 -21.80 -0.64
CA VAL A 2 -0.74 -21.30 -0.09
C VAL A 2 -0.29 -20.11 -0.93
N PHE A 3 0.12 -19.03 -0.26
CA PHE A 3 0.69 -17.84 -0.86
C PHE A 3 2.08 -17.58 -0.30
N ARG A 4 2.97 -17.07 -1.14
CA ARG A 4 4.24 -16.48 -0.75
C ARG A 4 4.02 -14.98 -0.60
N ILE A 5 4.23 -14.46 0.62
CA ILE A 5 4.02 -13.05 0.97
C ILE A 5 5.37 -12.39 1.21
N GLY A 6 5.76 -11.47 0.33
CA GLY A 6 6.93 -10.62 0.54
C GLY A 6 6.59 -9.45 1.46
N ILE A 7 7.47 -9.13 2.43
CA ILE A 7 7.32 -7.98 3.31
C ILE A 7 8.59 -7.13 3.16
N PRO A 8 8.64 -6.19 2.19
CA PRO A 8 9.86 -5.46 1.85
C PRO A 8 10.49 -4.74 3.05
N ASP A 9 9.68 -4.11 3.89
CA ASP A 9 10.14 -3.28 5.02
C ASP A 9 10.79 -4.11 6.14
N LEU A 10 10.50 -5.41 6.19
CA LEU A 10 11.13 -6.38 7.11
C LEU A 10 12.14 -7.29 6.40
N HIS A 11 12.44 -7.05 5.11
CA HIS A 11 13.33 -7.85 4.28
C HIS A 11 13.08 -9.38 4.38
N GLN A 12 11.82 -9.78 4.53
CA GLN A 12 11.45 -11.19 4.73
C GLN A 12 10.34 -11.64 3.78
N THR A 13 10.18 -12.96 3.70
CA THR A 13 9.10 -13.60 2.95
C THR A 13 8.50 -14.74 3.77
N LYS A 14 7.17 -14.82 3.83
CA LYS A 14 6.45 -15.88 4.56
C LYS A 14 5.52 -16.64 3.62
N CYS A 15 5.47 -17.96 3.80
CA CYS A 15 4.48 -18.79 3.13
C CYS A 15 3.31 -19.05 4.09
N LEU A 16 2.11 -18.60 3.72
CA LEU A 16 0.91 -18.76 4.53
C LEU A 16 -0.20 -19.41 3.74
N ARG A 17 -1.02 -20.22 4.41
CA ARG A 17 -2.23 -20.80 3.84
C ARG A 17 -3.40 -19.90 4.18
N PHE A 18 -4.04 -19.32 3.16
CA PHE A 18 -5.27 -18.55 3.29
C PHE A 18 -6.47 -19.32 2.76
N ASP A 19 -7.65 -19.04 3.31
CA ASP A 19 -8.91 -19.49 2.73
C ASP A 19 -9.30 -18.57 1.54
N PRO A 20 -9.44 -19.08 0.31
CA PRO A 20 -9.88 -18.28 -0.83
C PRO A 20 -11.32 -17.75 -0.70
N ALA A 21 -12.15 -18.33 0.17
CA ALA A 21 -13.50 -17.82 0.46
C ALA A 21 -13.49 -16.61 1.40
N ALA A 22 -12.47 -16.50 2.25
CA ALA A 22 -12.40 -15.45 3.25
C ALA A 22 -12.11 -14.09 2.62
N ALA A 23 -12.58 -13.05 3.29
CA ALA A 23 -12.28 -11.66 2.96
C ALA A 23 -10.77 -11.39 3.10
N VAL A 24 -10.27 -10.43 2.31
CA VAL A 24 -8.87 -10.00 2.32
C VAL A 24 -8.45 -9.49 3.70
N TRP A 25 -9.33 -8.83 4.45
CA TRP A 25 -9.04 -8.41 5.83
C TRP A 25 -8.70 -9.59 6.75
N ALA A 26 -9.33 -10.77 6.56
CA ALA A 26 -9.06 -11.95 7.37
C ALA A 26 -7.66 -12.52 7.06
N ALA A 27 -7.25 -12.50 5.78
CA ALA A 27 -5.89 -12.86 5.39
C ALA A 27 -4.85 -11.87 5.95
N LYS A 28 -5.16 -10.56 5.97
CA LYS A 28 -4.34 -9.53 6.62
C LYS A 28 -4.20 -9.80 8.12
N GLN A 29 -5.29 -10.08 8.83
CA GLN A 29 -5.25 -10.40 10.26
C GLN A 29 -4.40 -11.65 10.53
N GLN A 30 -4.59 -12.72 9.75
CA GLN A 30 -3.78 -13.93 9.88
C GLN A 30 -2.28 -13.66 9.66
N LEU A 31 -1.95 -12.85 8.65
CA LEU A 31 -0.56 -12.45 8.39
C LEU A 31 0.02 -11.66 9.56
N LEU A 32 -0.69 -10.64 10.06
CA LEU A 32 -0.26 -9.84 11.22
C LEU A 32 0.00 -10.71 12.45
N CYS A 33 -0.85 -11.70 12.73
CA CYS A 33 -0.64 -12.66 13.82
C CYS A 33 0.56 -13.60 13.60
N ALA A 34 0.96 -13.84 12.34
CA ALA A 34 2.08 -14.73 11.99
C ALA A 34 3.44 -14.00 11.92
N LEU A 35 3.46 -12.68 12.02
CA LEU A 35 4.69 -11.89 12.10
C LEU A 35 5.30 -12.04 13.50
N THR A 36 6.57 -12.43 13.55
CA THR A 36 7.34 -12.55 14.79
C THR A 36 7.93 -11.22 15.22
N GLU A 37 8.31 -10.40 14.24
CA GLU A 37 8.73 -9.02 14.44
C GLU A 37 7.49 -8.12 14.34
N GLY A 38 7.32 -7.23 15.32
CA GLY A 38 6.23 -6.28 15.31
C GLY A 38 6.36 -5.32 14.12
N LEU A 39 5.26 -5.11 13.41
CA LEU A 39 5.20 -4.14 12.33
C LEU A 39 4.64 -2.83 12.87
N HIS A 40 5.47 -1.77 12.86
CA HIS A 40 5.00 -0.44 13.23
C HIS A 40 3.85 -0.01 12.30
N ASP A 41 2.78 0.55 12.86
CA ASP A 41 1.58 0.94 12.14
C ASP A 41 0.98 -0.17 11.24
N GLY A 42 1.03 -1.44 11.69
CA GLY A 42 0.60 -2.59 10.90
C GLY A 42 -0.82 -2.51 10.30
N LEU A 43 -1.71 -1.71 10.89
CA LEU A 43 -3.05 -1.47 10.34
C LEU A 43 -3.04 -0.67 9.03
N ASN A 44 -2.03 0.17 8.81
CA ASN A 44 -1.80 0.93 7.58
C ASN A 44 -1.10 0.10 6.49
N TYR A 45 -0.80 -1.17 6.74
CA TYR A 45 -0.35 -2.09 5.71
C TYR A 45 -1.54 -2.75 5.00
N GLY A 46 -1.32 -3.17 3.76
CA GLY A 46 -2.28 -3.92 2.97
C GLY A 46 -1.62 -5.01 2.16
N LEU A 47 -2.41 -6.04 1.81
CA LEU A 47 -2.01 -6.99 0.79
C LEU A 47 -1.97 -6.27 -0.55
N PHE A 48 -0.85 -6.41 -1.26
CA PHE A 48 -0.54 -5.73 -2.49
C PHE A 48 -0.24 -6.76 -3.58
N GLN A 49 -0.86 -6.59 -4.74
CA GLN A 49 -0.59 -7.36 -5.93
C GLN A 49 0.37 -6.57 -6.82
N PRO A 50 1.59 -7.06 -7.06
CA PRO A 50 2.52 -6.44 -8.00
C PRO A 50 1.97 -6.43 -9.43
N ALA A 51 2.51 -5.54 -10.26
CA ALA A 51 2.17 -5.49 -11.68
C ALA A 51 2.64 -6.78 -12.37
N ALA A 52 1.75 -7.45 -13.09
CA ALA A 52 2.05 -8.70 -13.80
C ALA A 52 1.08 -8.93 -14.97
N ALA A 53 1.61 -9.43 -16.09
CA ALA A 53 0.83 -9.83 -17.26
C ALA A 53 -0.17 -8.75 -17.74
N GLY A 54 0.29 -7.49 -17.86
CA GLY A 54 -0.53 -6.38 -18.33
C GLY A 54 -1.56 -5.85 -17.32
N ARG A 55 -1.55 -6.33 -16.08
CA ARG A 55 -2.34 -5.79 -14.97
C ARG A 55 -1.50 -4.82 -14.14
N ASP A 56 -2.05 -3.64 -13.87
CA ASP A 56 -1.45 -2.66 -12.95
C ASP A 56 -1.32 -3.23 -11.53
N ALA A 57 -0.30 -2.75 -10.82
CA ALA A 57 -0.14 -3.06 -9.41
C ALA A 57 -1.26 -2.40 -8.59
N LYS A 58 -1.70 -3.04 -7.51
CA LYS A 58 -2.76 -2.50 -6.64
C LYS A 58 -2.78 -3.13 -5.26
N PHE A 59 -3.30 -2.38 -4.29
CA PHE A 59 -3.77 -2.98 -3.04
C PHE A 59 -5.06 -3.78 -3.28
N LEU A 60 -5.21 -4.89 -2.57
CA LEU A 60 -6.44 -5.67 -2.56
C LEU A 60 -7.47 -4.97 -1.68
N ASP A 61 -8.73 -4.95 -2.12
CA ASP A 61 -9.87 -4.47 -1.34
C ASP A 61 -10.13 -5.41 -0.17
N GLU A 62 -10.11 -4.88 1.06
CA GLU A 62 -10.18 -5.62 2.31
C GLU A 62 -11.53 -6.35 2.50
N GLU A 63 -12.62 -5.84 1.93
CA GLU A 63 -13.96 -6.41 2.05
C GLU A 63 -14.25 -7.53 1.04
N ARG A 64 -13.44 -7.65 -0.01
CA ARG A 64 -13.64 -8.66 -1.06
C ARG A 64 -13.03 -10.00 -0.67
N PRO A 65 -13.60 -11.13 -1.12
CA PRO A 65 -13.00 -12.43 -0.90
C PRO A 65 -11.70 -12.59 -1.71
N LEU A 66 -10.73 -13.32 -1.15
CA LEU A 66 -9.39 -13.45 -1.75
C LEU A 66 -9.42 -14.09 -3.15
N ARG A 67 -10.40 -14.97 -3.42
CA ARG A 67 -10.62 -15.60 -4.75
C ARG A 67 -10.91 -14.60 -5.88
N ASP A 68 -11.38 -13.39 -5.55
CA ASP A 68 -11.66 -12.35 -6.54
C ASP A 68 -10.37 -11.76 -7.16
N TYR A 69 -9.21 -12.11 -6.58
CA TYR A 69 -7.89 -11.74 -7.05
C TYR A 69 -7.18 -12.98 -7.59
N PRO A 70 -7.52 -13.45 -8.81
CA PRO A 70 -6.93 -14.64 -9.38
C PRO A 70 -5.43 -14.45 -9.58
N GLN A 71 -4.69 -15.39 -9.02
CA GLN A 71 -3.23 -15.43 -9.05
C GLN A 71 -2.78 -16.29 -10.23
N SER A 72 -1.69 -15.88 -10.90
CA SER A 72 -1.03 -16.76 -11.88
C SER A 72 -0.26 -17.85 -11.11
N PHE A 73 -0.33 -19.07 -11.63
CA PHE A 73 0.43 -20.22 -11.14
C PHE A 73 1.64 -20.53 -12.03
N ASP A 74 1.91 -19.70 -13.05
CA ASP A 74 2.97 -19.93 -14.03
C ASP A 74 4.36 -19.93 -13.37
N GLN A 75 4.48 -19.33 -12.18
CA GLN A 75 5.70 -19.29 -11.36
C GLN A 75 5.59 -20.15 -10.09
N GLY A 76 4.64 -21.09 -10.04
CA GLY A 76 4.39 -21.97 -8.91
C GLY A 76 3.46 -21.35 -7.86
N VAL A 77 4.00 -20.99 -6.69
CA VAL A 77 3.19 -20.48 -5.57
C VAL A 77 2.79 -19.01 -5.84
N PRO A 78 1.49 -18.67 -5.76
CA PRO A 78 1.02 -17.29 -5.83
C PRO A 78 1.80 -16.32 -4.96
N TYR A 79 2.12 -15.13 -5.51
CA TYR A 79 2.91 -14.12 -4.82
C TYR A 79 2.11 -12.83 -4.61
N LEU A 80 2.10 -12.36 -3.36
CA LEU A 80 1.63 -11.03 -2.97
C LEU A 80 2.71 -10.35 -2.12
N GLU A 81 2.61 -9.04 -1.98
CA GLU A 81 3.40 -8.26 -1.04
C GLU A 81 2.51 -7.78 0.12
N PHE A 82 3.11 -7.52 1.28
CA PHE A 82 2.47 -6.81 2.37
C PHE A 82 3.22 -5.50 2.59
N ARG A 83 2.58 -4.39 2.25
CA ARG A 83 3.23 -3.08 2.10
C ARG A 83 2.47 -1.99 2.83
N TYR A 84 3.20 -0.99 3.31
CA TYR A 84 2.61 0.24 3.81
C TYR A 84 1.77 0.88 2.71
N LYS A 85 0.54 1.31 3.04
CA LYS A 85 -0.39 1.92 2.08
C LYS A 85 0.09 3.31 1.69
N THR A 86 0.78 3.37 0.56
CA THR A 86 1.15 4.60 -0.14
C THR A 86 0.36 4.74 -1.43
N ARG A 87 0.39 5.93 -2.02
CA ARG A 87 -0.22 6.21 -3.32
C ARG A 87 0.37 5.29 -4.39
N VAL A 88 -0.50 4.53 -5.04
CA VAL A 88 -0.13 3.73 -6.21
C VAL A 88 -0.19 4.63 -7.45
N TYR A 89 0.98 4.95 -7.99
CA TYR A 89 1.09 5.74 -9.20
C TYR A 89 0.92 4.89 -10.46
N LYS A 90 0.01 5.30 -11.35
CA LYS A 90 -0.17 4.66 -12.66
C LYS A 90 0.87 5.10 -13.71
N GLN A 91 1.44 6.28 -13.53
CA GLN A 91 2.42 6.85 -14.45
C GLN A 91 3.82 6.36 -14.07
N THR A 92 4.53 5.76 -15.01
CA THR A 92 5.91 5.28 -14.81
C THR A 92 6.97 6.38 -14.88
N ASN A 93 6.62 7.57 -15.37
CA ASN A 93 7.56 8.66 -15.65
C ASN A 93 7.54 9.77 -14.60
N LEU A 94 7.40 9.42 -13.32
CA LEU A 94 7.45 10.40 -12.24
C LEU A 94 8.89 10.78 -11.93
N ASP A 95 9.15 12.09 -11.85
CA ASP A 95 10.46 12.60 -11.43
C ASP A 95 10.60 12.47 -9.91
N GLU A 96 11.38 11.48 -9.48
CA GLU A 96 11.66 11.21 -8.07
C GLU A 96 12.17 12.44 -7.32
N LYS A 97 12.96 13.31 -7.97
CA LYS A 97 13.48 14.54 -7.34
C LYS A 97 12.37 15.55 -7.10
N GLN A 98 11.37 15.60 -7.97
CA GLN A 98 10.19 16.45 -7.77
C GLN A 98 9.28 15.91 -6.67
N LEU A 99 9.08 14.59 -6.64
CA LEU A 99 8.32 13.94 -5.57
C LEU A 99 8.98 14.17 -4.20
N ALA A 100 10.31 14.02 -4.09
CA ALA A 100 11.03 14.26 -2.85
C ALA A 100 10.83 15.69 -2.33
N LYS A 101 10.72 16.69 -3.21
CA LYS A 101 10.45 18.09 -2.81
C LYS A 101 9.04 18.28 -2.24
N LEU A 102 8.07 17.48 -2.66
CA LEU A 102 6.70 17.53 -2.11
C LEU A 102 6.62 16.92 -0.71
N HIS A 103 7.38 15.85 -0.45
CA HIS A 103 7.35 15.09 0.80
C HIS A 103 8.35 15.57 1.85
N THR A 104 8.68 16.86 1.84
CA THR A 104 9.43 17.48 2.95
C THR A 104 8.47 17.77 4.12
N LYS A 105 8.98 17.81 5.36
CA LYS A 105 8.15 18.15 6.54
C LYS A 105 7.33 19.43 6.32
N THR A 106 7.95 20.47 5.77
CA THR A 106 7.27 21.74 5.43
C THR A 106 6.23 21.58 4.32
N GLY A 107 6.52 20.78 3.28
CA GLY A 107 5.61 20.51 2.18
C GLY A 107 4.34 19.79 2.63
N LEU A 108 4.49 18.76 3.45
CA LEU A 108 3.40 17.98 4.03
C LEU A 108 2.56 18.82 5.00
N ARG A 109 3.20 19.60 5.89
CA ARG A 109 2.47 20.52 6.78
C ARG A 109 1.62 21.53 5.99
N LYS A 110 2.19 22.11 4.93
CA LYS A 110 1.48 23.04 4.05
C LYS A 110 0.29 22.39 3.33
N PHE A 111 0.39 21.11 2.98
CA PHE A 111 -0.74 20.37 2.43
C PHE A 111 -1.87 20.23 3.46
N LEU A 112 -1.57 19.87 4.71
CA LEU A 112 -2.56 19.82 5.79
C LEU A 112 -3.20 21.18 6.05
N ASP A 113 -2.42 22.27 6.05
CA ASP A 113 -2.95 23.62 6.19
C ASP A 113 -3.98 23.92 5.09
N TYR A 114 -3.72 23.51 3.84
CA TYR A 114 -4.68 23.67 2.75
C TYR A 114 -5.94 22.82 2.91
N VAL A 115 -5.81 21.60 3.44
CA VAL A 115 -6.96 20.75 3.78
C VAL A 115 -7.81 21.41 4.86
N GLN A 116 -7.18 21.83 5.97
CA GLN A 116 -7.85 22.43 7.13
C GLN A 116 -8.63 23.70 6.78
N HIS A 117 -8.11 24.50 5.85
CA HIS A 117 -8.75 25.75 5.41
C HIS A 117 -9.68 25.57 4.20
N GLY A 118 -9.99 24.34 3.79
CA GLY A 118 -10.88 24.08 2.65
C GLY A 118 -10.36 24.60 1.31
N SER A 119 -9.04 24.76 1.16
CA SER A 119 -8.40 25.28 -0.06
C SER A 119 -8.30 24.22 -1.17
N ALA A 120 -9.46 23.75 -1.64
CA ALA A 120 -9.58 22.59 -2.54
C ALA A 120 -8.73 22.70 -3.81
N GLU A 121 -8.66 23.87 -4.45
CA GLU A 121 -7.82 24.06 -5.65
C GLU A 121 -6.32 23.85 -5.37
N LYS A 122 -5.85 24.27 -4.19
CA LYS A 122 -4.43 24.12 -3.81
C LYS A 122 -4.10 22.66 -3.49
N VAL A 123 -5.03 21.97 -2.82
CA VAL A 123 -4.95 20.53 -2.57
C VAL A 123 -4.89 19.77 -3.89
N ALA A 124 -5.81 20.04 -4.82
CA ALA A 124 -5.86 19.40 -6.13
C ALA A 124 -4.53 19.58 -6.90
N ARG A 125 -3.98 20.79 -6.95
CA ARG A 125 -2.69 21.07 -7.60
C ARG A 125 -1.53 20.27 -7.00
N LEU A 126 -1.52 20.05 -5.68
CA LEU A 126 -0.47 19.24 -5.04
C LEU A 126 -0.64 17.74 -5.35
N LEU A 127 -1.88 17.26 -5.39
CA LEU A 127 -2.19 15.87 -5.78
C LEU A 127 -1.86 15.60 -7.25
N GLU A 128 -2.13 16.54 -8.15
CA GLU A 128 -1.77 16.46 -9.58
C GLU A 128 -0.24 16.40 -9.77
N ARG A 129 0.51 17.10 -8.93
CA ARG A 129 1.99 17.06 -8.91
C ARG A 129 2.56 15.77 -8.31
N GLY A 130 1.71 14.87 -7.83
CA GLY A 130 2.12 13.57 -7.32
C GLY A 130 2.37 13.52 -5.80
N LEU A 131 1.86 14.46 -5.01
CA LEU A 131 1.90 14.29 -3.55
C LEU A 131 1.12 13.03 -3.13
N ASP A 132 1.69 12.23 -2.24
CA ASP A 132 1.00 11.12 -1.58
C ASP A 132 0.27 11.65 -0.34
N PRO A 133 -1.07 11.63 -0.29
CA PRO A 133 -1.82 12.09 0.87
C PRO A 133 -1.85 11.08 2.02
N ASN A 134 -1.32 9.86 1.83
CA ASN A 134 -1.31 8.81 2.86
C ASN A 134 -0.07 8.95 3.75
N TYR A 135 -0.09 9.92 4.66
CA TYR A 135 0.97 10.13 5.66
C TYR A 135 0.37 10.60 6.99
N HIS A 136 1.16 10.46 8.07
CA HIS A 136 0.85 11.03 9.38
C HIS A 136 1.66 12.30 9.61
N ASP A 137 1.07 13.30 10.27
CA ASP A 137 1.82 14.47 10.68
C ASP A 137 2.72 14.10 11.86
N SER A 138 3.99 14.52 11.83
CA SER A 138 4.91 14.15 12.91
C SER A 138 4.54 14.76 14.27
N ASP A 139 3.76 15.84 14.27
CA ASP A 139 3.42 16.60 15.47
C ASP A 139 2.01 16.22 15.99
N SER A 140 1.05 15.90 15.11
CA SER A 140 -0.33 15.54 15.51
C SER A 140 -0.74 14.07 15.33
N GLY A 141 0.11 13.22 14.72
CA GLY A 141 -0.23 11.83 14.40
C GLY A 141 -1.15 11.71 13.20
#